data_AF-A0A0Q6SKM9-F1
#
_entry.id   AF-A0A0Q6SKM9-F1
#
_cell.length_a   1.000
_cell.length_b   1.000
_cell.length_c   1.000
_cell.angle_alpha   90.00
_cell.angle_beta   90.00
_cell.angle_gamma   90.00
#
_symmetry.space_group_name_H-M   'P 1'
#
loop_
_entity.id
_entity.type
_entity.pdbx_description
1 polymer ?
#
loop_
_entity_poly.entity_id
_entity_poly.type
_entity_poly.pdbx_seq_one_letter_code
_entity_poly.pdbx_strand_id
1 'polypeptide(L)' 'MTIYVWTIAKPGRQDIKRVTDLAELHEYLRVMDLPGGAPLDWDMMDPEISDHGTYTHAAGSMDEWSLTWAKVDGETEVAD' A
#
# COMPACT_ATOMS: atom_id res chain seq x y z
N MET A 1 -2.99 16.60 7.03
CA MET A 1 -2.45 15.78 5.93
C MET A 1 -1.90 14.53 6.57
N THR A 2 -2.53 13.40 6.29
CA THR A 2 -2.13 12.12 6.86
C THR A 2 -1.17 11.48 5.88
N ILE A 3 0.07 11.27 6.31
CA ILE A 3 1.08 10.62 5.49
C ILE A 3 1.03 9.13 5.81
N TYR A 4 1.19 8.30 4.79
CA TYR A 4 1.28 6.86 4.91
C TYR A 4 2.61 6.40 4.31
N VAL A 5 3.35 5.63 5.07
CA VAL A 5 4.44 4.82 4.54
C VAL A 5 3.84 3.50 4.07
N TRP A 6 4.09 3.17 2.82
CA TRP A 6 3.62 1.92 2.25
C TRP A 6 4.73 1.23 1.48
N THR A 7 4.65 -0.09 1.45
CA THR A 7 5.63 -0.97 0.83
C THR A 7 4.88 -1.99 0.00
N ILE A 8 5.18 -2.03 -1.29
CA ILE A 8 4.70 -3.06 -2.21
C ILE A 8 5.83 -4.06 -2.42
N ALA A 9 5.64 -5.27 -1.91
CA ALA A 9 6.50 -6.41 -2.15
C ALA A 9 5.92 -7.27 -3.28
N LYS A 10 6.71 -7.59 -4.29
CA LYS A 10 6.31 -8.51 -5.36
C LYS A 10 7.41 -9.55 -5.55
N PRO A 11 7.13 -10.87 -5.44
CA PRO A 11 8.09 -11.91 -5.78
C PRO A 11 8.68 -11.68 -7.18
N GLY A 12 10.01 -11.60 -7.26
CA GLY A 12 10.74 -11.35 -8.51
C GLY A 12 10.92 -9.88 -8.90
N ARG A 13 10.45 -8.93 -8.09
CA ARG A 13 10.72 -7.50 -8.26
C ARG A 13 11.26 -6.90 -6.96
N GLN A 14 11.97 -5.78 -7.07
CA GLN A 14 12.42 -5.05 -5.89
C GLN A 14 11.23 -4.44 -5.16
N ASP A 15 11.25 -4.50 -3.83
CA ASP A 15 10.23 -3.91 -2.97
C ASP A 15 10.18 -2.40 -3.19
N ILE A 16 8.97 -1.87 -3.37
CA ILE A 16 8.75 -0.45 -3.61
C ILE A 16 8.23 0.16 -2.32
N LYS A 17 9.10 0.87 -1.61
CA LYS A 17 8.73 1.66 -0.43
C LYS A 17 8.54 3.12 -0.82
N ARG A 18 7.41 3.70 -0.44
CA ARG A 18 7.13 5.13 -0.61
C ARG A 18 6.41 5.68 0.61
N VAL A 19 6.52 7.00 0.75
CA VAL A 19 5.88 7.78 1.80
C VAL A 19 5.10 8.86 1.08
N THR A 20 3.78 8.71 1.06
CA THR A 20 2.88 9.62 0.34
C THR A 20 1.62 9.82 1.17
N ASP A 21 0.77 10.78 0.82
CA ASP A 21 -0.58 10.80 1.37
C ASP A 21 -1.45 9.68 0.75
N LEU A 22 -2.64 9.49 1.33
CA LEU A 22 -3.60 8.47 0.88
C LEU A 22 -4.06 8.69 -0.56
N ALA A 23 -4.21 9.94 -1.00
CA ALA A 23 -4.65 10.25 -2.36
C ALA A 23 -3.55 9.92 -3.37
N GLU A 24 -2.30 10.29 -3.08
CA GLU A 24 -1.14 9.88 -3.87
C GLU A 24 -0.94 8.36 -3.88
N LEU A 25 -1.23 7.65 -2.78
CA LEU A 25 -1.21 6.19 -2.76
C LEU A 25 -2.27 5.61 -3.73
N HIS A 26 -3.50 6.11 -3.70
CA HIS A 26 -4.56 5.71 -4.66
C HIS A 26 -4.13 5.94 -6.10
N GLU A 27 -3.63 7.15 -6.41
CA GLU A 27 -3.18 7.48 -7.76
C GLU A 27 -2.01 6.59 -8.17
N TYR A 28 -1.08 6.32 -7.26
CA TYR A 28 0.06 5.47 -7.55
C TYR A 28 -0.34 4.02 -7.78
N LEU A 29 -1.26 3.46 -6.99
CA LEU A 29 -1.82 2.12 -7.22
C LEU A 29 -2.59 2.03 -8.53
N ARG A 30 -3.20 3.14 -8.99
CA ARG A 30 -3.92 3.21 -10.27
C ARG A 30 -3.00 3.33 -11.48
N VAL A 31 -1.91 4.09 -11.35
CA VAL A 31 -0.92 4.33 -12.41
C VAL A 31 0.08 3.17 -12.50
N MET A 32 0.43 2.59 -11.36
CA MET A 32 1.20 1.37 -11.33
C MET A 32 0.26 0.26 -11.78
N ASP A 33 0.42 -0.15 -13.04
CA ASP A 33 -0.22 -1.32 -13.64
C ASP A 33 0.23 -2.58 -12.87
N LEU A 34 -0.29 -2.73 -11.66
CA LEU A 34 -0.10 -3.90 -10.81
C LEU A 34 -0.94 -5.01 -11.45
N PRO A 35 -0.36 -6.20 -11.63
CA PRO A 35 -1.13 -7.29 -12.19
C PRO A 35 -2.29 -7.62 -11.23
N GLY A 36 -3.50 -7.67 -11.81
CA GLY A 36 -4.75 -7.81 -11.07
C GLY A 36 -5.51 -6.50 -10.80
N GLY A 37 -4.89 -5.35 -11.06
CA GLY A 37 -5.45 -4.04 -10.71
C GLY A 37 -5.48 -3.82 -9.20
N ALA A 38 -5.42 -2.56 -8.76
CA ALA A 38 -5.86 -2.26 -7.41
C ALA A 38 -7.33 -2.71 -7.31
N PRO A 39 -7.71 -3.54 -6.33
CA PRO A 39 -9.11 -3.93 -6.21
C PRO A 39 -9.93 -2.66 -6.11
N LEU A 40 -11.03 -2.58 -6.86
CA LEU A 40 -12.02 -1.51 -6.71
C LEU A 40 -12.51 -1.44 -5.24
N ASP A 41 -12.36 -2.53 -4.48
CA ASP A 41 -12.55 -2.62 -3.04
C ASP A 41 -11.60 -1.77 -2.19
N TRP A 42 -10.46 -1.30 -2.71
CA TRP A 42 -9.64 -0.31 -2.01
C TRP A 42 -10.34 1.06 -1.95
N ASP A 43 -11.08 1.43 -3.01
CA ASP A 43 -12.00 2.58 -2.98
C ASP A 43 -13.28 2.30 -2.16
N MET A 44 -13.63 1.02 -1.90
CA MET A 44 -14.69 0.65 -0.93
C MET A 44 -14.16 0.43 0.49
N MET A 45 -12.85 0.44 0.71
CA MET A 45 -12.25 0.67 2.02
C MET A 45 -12.42 2.17 2.33
N ASP A 46 -13.67 2.52 2.62
CA ASP A 46 -14.15 3.78 3.20
C ASP A 46 -13.21 4.32 4.32
N PRO A 47 -13.29 5.62 4.68
CA PRO A 47 -12.18 6.53 5.05
C PRO A 47 -11.36 6.23 6.31
N GLU A 48 -11.55 5.07 6.92
CA GLU A 48 -10.75 4.54 8.03
C GLU A 48 -9.78 3.47 7.51
N ILE A 49 -8.97 3.83 6.49
CA ILE A 49 -7.73 3.11 6.22
C ILE A 49 -7.02 3.02 7.57
N SER A 50 -7.03 1.83 8.15
CA SER A 50 -6.50 1.59 9.50
C SER A 50 -5.08 2.17 9.56
N ASP A 51 -4.68 2.67 10.73
CA ASP A 51 -3.36 3.29 10.91
C ASP A 51 -2.22 2.34 10.48
N HIS A 52 -2.47 1.04 10.33
CA HIS A 52 -1.63 0.13 9.56
C HIS A 52 -2.46 -1.03 8.99
N GLY A 53 -1.96 -1.65 7.93
CA GLY A 53 -2.58 -2.83 7.33
C GLY A 53 -1.64 -3.56 6.38
N THR A 54 -1.97 -4.82 6.09
CA THR A 54 -1.29 -5.62 5.07
C THR A 54 -2.34 -6.26 4.18
N TYR A 55 -2.23 -5.99 2.89
CA TYR A 55 -3.03 -6.58 1.83
C TYR A 55 -2.13 -7.52 1.02
N THR A 56 -2.63 -8.70 0.68
CA THR A 56 -1.92 -9.63 -0.22
C THR A 56 -2.85 -9.99 -1.37
N HIS A 57 -2.44 -9.64 -2.58
CA HIS A 57 -3.11 -9.96 -3.82
C HIS A 57 -2.62 -11.29 -4.39
N ALA A 58 -3.53 -12.04 -5.02
CA ALA A 58 -3.24 -13.24 -5.81
C ALA A 58 -2.26 -14.23 -5.14
N ALA A 59 -2.45 -14.48 -3.84
CA ALA A 59 -1.63 -15.40 -3.07
C ALA A 59 -1.49 -16.75 -3.79
N GLY A 60 -0.26 -17.17 -4.10
CA GLY A 60 0.06 -18.39 -4.83
C GLY A 60 0.07 -18.29 -6.36
N SER A 61 -0.01 -17.09 -6.94
CA SER A 61 0.07 -16.85 -8.40
C SER A 61 1.35 -16.11 -8.80
N MET A 62 1.72 -16.13 -10.09
CA MET A 62 2.86 -15.33 -10.61
C MET A 62 2.67 -13.81 -10.44
N ASP A 63 1.42 -13.41 -10.22
CA ASP A 63 1.00 -12.04 -9.99
C ASP A 63 0.75 -11.74 -8.52
N GLU A 64 1.24 -12.60 -7.61
CA GLU A 64 1.21 -12.32 -6.18
C GLU A 64 1.94 -11.01 -5.89
N TRP A 65 1.35 -10.15 -5.08
CA TRP A 65 2.02 -9.00 -4.48
C TRP A 65 1.38 -8.67 -3.14
N SER A 66 2.15 -8.09 -2.25
CA SER A 66 1.67 -7.64 -0.94
C SER A 66 1.91 -6.14 -0.78
N LEU A 67 0.89 -5.43 -0.33
CA LEU A 67 0.95 -4.03 0.04
C LEU A 67 0.78 -3.92 1.54
N THR A 68 1.83 -3.46 2.21
CA THR A 68 1.78 -3.10 3.62
C THR A 68 1.77 -1.58 3.71
N TRP A 69 0.86 -1.00 4.47
CA TRP A 69 0.83 0.43 4.74
C TRP A 69 0.80 0.67 6.25
N ALA A 70 1.39 1.79 6.66
CA ALA A 70 1.35 2.31 8.01
C ALA A 70 1.25 3.83 7.91
N LYS A 71 0.33 4.40 8.67
CA LYS A 71 0.16 5.82 8.84
C LYS A 71 1.33 6.36 9.65
N VAL A 72 1.91 7.42 9.12
CA VAL A 72 2.92 8.24 9.76
C VAL A 72 2.16 9.44 10.31
N ASP A 73 1.54 9.27 11.47
CA ASP A 73 1.24 10.42 12.30
C ASP A 73 2.58 11.08 12.67
N GLY A 74 2.63 12.41 12.69
CA GLY A 74 3.87 13.19 12.92
C GLY A 74 4.61 12.91 14.23
N GLU A 75 4.15 11.95 15.03
CA GLU A 75 4.81 11.33 16.18
C GLU A 75 5.28 9.92 15.79
N THR A 76 6.26 9.79 14.89
CA THR A 76 7.02 8.54 14.77
C THR A 76 8.31 8.71 15.56
N GLU A 77 8.29 8.35 16.85
CA GLU A 77 9.49 7.80 17.48
C GLU A 77 9.77 6.47 16.77
N VAL A 78 10.65 6.52 15.78
CA VAL A 78 11.29 5.35 15.21
C VAL A 78 12.13 4.71 16.33
N ALA A 79 11.59 3.70 17.00
CA ALA A 79 12.40 2.84 17.85
C ALA A 79 13.22 1.91 16.94
N ASP A 80 14.54 2.11 17.03
CA ASP A 80 15.63 1.36 16.39
C ASP A 80 15.65 -0.14 16.80
#